data_AF-A0A2V9W5R5-F1
#
_entry.id   AF-A0A2V9W5R5-F1
#
_cell.length_a   1.000
_cell.length_b   1.000
_cell.length_c   1.000
_cell.angle_alpha   90.00
_cell.angle_beta   90.00
_cell.angle_gamma   90.00
#
_symmetry.space_group_name_H-M   'P 1'
#
loop_
_entity.id
_entity.type
_entity.pdbx_description
1 polymer ?
#
loop_
_entity_poly.entity_id
_entity_poly.type
_entity_poly.pdbx_seq_one_letter_code
_entity_poly.pdbx_strand_id
1 'polypeptide(L)'
;MNYRDVKVKLAGFLVVGVFSLCLTGTTMAQKPAGAGPPPNNNPNLDDRIRQIDEGRLRGAETNVSLEEENQKRLQAAIVNMKDDYKRIQVLRNDIARNLVARKPIEYKLVAEQTAEINKRASRLNVYMQARVREEQKPSTADELKNEEMVGALVKLCKLIDSFTENPALKNAATIDSKEIAKAKENRANADRDLLAIIKLSASIQKKSENSGTAQ
;
A
#
# COMPACT_ATOMS: atom_id res chain seq x y z
N MET A 1 -7.80 -52.40 12.06
CA MET A 1 -6.61 -53.20 11.68
C MET A 1 -6.21 -52.73 10.29
N ASN A 2 -5.06 -52.16 9.97
CA ASN A 2 -3.71 -52.30 10.52
C ASN A 2 -2.98 -50.95 10.50
N TYR A 3 -2.23 -50.68 11.56
CA TYR A 3 -1.10 -49.74 11.60
C TYR A 3 0.12 -50.37 10.89
N ARG A 4 1.04 -49.51 10.41
CA ARG A 4 2.50 -49.68 10.12
C ARG A 4 2.87 -48.85 8.89
N ASP A 5 4.02 -48.20 8.76
CA ASP A 5 5.24 -48.18 9.56
C ASP A 5 6.04 -46.89 9.22
N VAL A 6 6.85 -46.46 10.18
CA VAL A 6 7.70 -45.25 10.20
C VAL A 6 8.96 -45.46 9.35
N LYS A 7 9.48 -44.40 8.68
CA LYS A 7 10.93 -44.21 8.48
C LYS A 7 11.33 -42.73 8.57
N VAL A 8 11.79 -42.34 9.77
CA VAL A 8 12.66 -41.18 10.02
C VAL A 8 14.07 -41.54 9.57
N LYS A 9 14.74 -40.66 8.82
CA LYS A 9 16.18 -40.75 8.57
C LYS A 9 16.91 -39.61 9.29
N LEU A 10 17.68 -40.02 10.30
CA LEU A 10 18.66 -39.26 11.05
C LEU A 10 20.05 -39.75 10.60
N ALA A 11 20.89 -38.88 10.07
CA ALA A 11 22.35 -39.04 9.90
C ALA A 11 22.92 -37.74 9.30
N GLY A 12 24.02 -37.14 9.76
CA GLY A 12 24.98 -37.53 10.76
C GLY A 12 25.83 -36.33 11.20
N PHE A 13 26.38 -36.45 12.41
CA PHE A 13 27.44 -35.62 12.98
C PHE A 13 28.82 -36.23 12.68
N LEU A 14 29.88 -35.43 12.89
CA LEU A 14 31.35 -35.67 12.83
C LEU A 14 31.98 -35.01 11.58
N VAL A 15 33.04 -34.17 11.62
CA VAL A 15 34.25 -34.10 12.46
C VAL A 15 34.89 -32.69 12.36
N VAL A 16 35.30 -32.15 13.52
CA VAL A 16 36.56 -31.45 13.89
C VAL A 16 37.28 -30.52 12.90
N GLY A 17 37.57 -29.30 13.40
CA GLY A 17 38.92 -28.74 13.37
C GLY A 17 39.12 -27.43 12.60
N VAL A 18 39.40 -26.33 13.31
CA VAL A 18 40.74 -25.75 13.44
C VAL A 18 40.64 -24.43 14.22
N PHE A 19 41.43 -24.39 15.30
CA PHE A 19 41.76 -23.24 16.12
C PHE A 19 42.37 -22.13 15.25
N SER A 20 41.85 -20.90 15.31
CA SER A 20 42.62 -19.72 14.90
C SER A 20 42.49 -18.63 15.95
N LEU A 21 43.58 -18.51 16.70
CA LEU A 21 43.86 -17.49 17.69
C LEU A 21 44.05 -16.15 16.96
N CYS A 22 43.14 -15.19 17.14
CA CYS A 22 43.44 -13.78 16.89
C CYS A 22 43.41 -13.05 18.23
N LEU A 23 44.60 -12.91 18.85
CA LEU A 23 44.84 -11.89 19.86
C LEU A 23 44.92 -10.54 19.14
N THR A 24 43.88 -9.73 19.24
CA THR A 24 43.98 -8.28 19.03
C THR A 24 43.89 -7.60 20.38
N GLY A 25 45.02 -7.10 20.85
CA GLY A 25 45.11 -6.32 22.08
C GLY A 25 44.32 -5.02 21.93
N THR A 26 43.25 -4.88 22.72
CA THR A 26 42.65 -3.58 22.98
C THR A 26 43.38 -2.96 24.17
N THR A 27 44.12 -1.90 23.90
CA THR A 27 44.70 -1.04 24.93
C THR A 27 43.57 -0.39 25.73
N MET A 28 43.40 -0.82 26.98
CA MET A 28 42.57 -0.13 27.95
C MET A 28 43.23 1.21 28.28
N ALA A 29 42.70 2.29 27.71
CA ALA A 29 42.97 3.64 28.20
C ALA A 29 42.29 3.80 29.58
N GLN A 30 43.03 3.55 30.65
CA GLN A 30 42.61 3.84 32.02
C GLN A 30 42.47 5.35 32.18
N LYS A 31 41.23 5.83 32.25
CA LYS A 31 40.92 7.19 32.72
C LYS A 31 41.20 7.23 34.23
N PRO A 32 42.02 8.14 34.75
CA PRO A 32 42.28 8.22 36.18
C PRO A 32 40.98 8.52 36.93
N ALA A 33 40.75 7.76 38.00
CA ALA A 33 39.76 8.08 39.01
C ALA A 33 40.18 9.36 39.72
N GLY A 34 39.44 10.45 39.53
CA GLY A 34 39.74 11.72 40.19
C GLY A 34 38.75 12.79 39.77
N ALA A 35 38.06 13.35 40.78
CA ALA A 35 37.04 14.39 40.72
C ALA A 35 35.68 13.97 40.12
N GLY A 36 34.70 13.80 41.00
CA GLY A 36 33.30 13.92 40.62
C GLY A 36 33.03 15.29 39.99
N PRO A 37 31.95 15.43 39.20
CA PRO A 37 31.62 16.70 38.56
C PRO A 37 31.57 17.82 39.60
N PRO A 38 32.14 19.02 39.31
CA PRO A 38 32.16 20.12 40.26
C PRO A 38 30.73 20.49 40.70
N PRO A 39 30.52 20.94 41.95
CA PRO A 39 29.22 21.40 42.42
C PRO A 39 28.66 22.47 41.48
N ASN A 40 27.49 22.20 40.90
CA ASN A 40 26.83 23.13 39.99
C ASN A 40 26.22 24.29 40.79
N ASN A 41 27.02 25.32 41.05
CA ASN A 41 26.64 26.49 41.85
C ASN A 41 25.93 27.58 41.02
N ASN A 42 25.19 27.17 39.98
CA ASN A 42 24.54 28.11 39.06
C ASN A 42 23.25 28.67 39.70
N PRO A 43 23.16 29.98 39.97
CA PRO A 43 22.01 30.56 40.69
C PRO A 43 20.70 30.53 39.89
N ASN A 44 20.74 30.20 38.59
CA ASN A 44 19.58 30.11 37.70
C ASN A 44 19.16 28.66 37.40
N LEU A 45 19.47 27.72 38.30
CA LEU A 45 19.17 26.29 38.10
C LEU A 45 17.66 26.06 37.99
N ASP A 46 16.87 26.72 38.83
CA ASP A 46 15.41 26.63 38.83
C ASP A 46 14.80 27.25 37.56
N ASP A 47 15.33 28.38 37.09
CA ASP A 47 14.89 29.02 35.84
C ASP A 47 15.20 28.13 34.61
N ARG A 48 16.34 27.45 34.62
CA ARG A 48 16.69 26.47 33.58
C ARG A 48 15.76 25.27 33.58
N ILE A 49 15.43 24.74 34.77
CA ILE A 49 14.49 23.62 34.92
C ILE A 49 13.12 24.05 34.39
N ARG A 50 12.63 25.24 34.76
CA ARG A 50 11.36 25.78 34.28
C ARG A 50 11.35 25.95 32.75
N GLN A 51 12.41 26.48 32.17
CA GLN A 51 12.52 26.66 30.72
C GLN A 51 12.55 25.32 29.96
N ILE A 52 13.19 24.29 30.52
CA ILE A 52 13.19 22.94 29.95
C ILE A 52 11.78 22.34 30.00
N ASP A 53 11.09 22.47 31.13
CA ASP A 53 9.73 21.94 31.29
C ASP A 53 8.73 22.67 30.37
N GLU A 54 8.79 24.00 30.27
CA GLU A 54 7.98 24.78 29.33
C GLU A 54 8.26 24.39 27.87
N GLY A 55 9.54 24.19 27.50
CA GLY A 55 9.92 23.71 26.18
C GLY A 55 9.39 22.30 25.89
N ARG A 56 9.33 21.43 26.90
CA ARG A 56 8.83 20.06 26.79
C ARG A 56 7.30 20.03 26.65
N LEU A 57 6.59 20.86 27.41
CA LEU A 57 5.13 21.03 27.32
C LEU A 57 4.73 21.58 25.96
N ARG A 58 5.40 22.63 25.48
CA ARG A 58 5.15 23.21 24.15
C ARG A 58 5.45 22.23 23.02
N GLY A 59 6.50 21.42 23.16
CA GLY A 59 6.80 20.32 22.25
C GLY A 59 5.72 19.26 22.24
N ALA A 60 5.20 18.89 23.41
CA ALA A 60 4.09 17.94 23.53
C ALA A 60 2.78 18.48 22.90
N GLU A 61 2.41 19.74 23.14
CA GLU A 61 1.23 20.37 22.55
C GLU A 61 1.30 20.43 21.02
N THR A 62 2.48 20.74 20.47
CA THR A 62 2.72 20.75 19.03
C THR A 62 2.59 19.34 18.45
N ASN A 63 3.15 18.33 19.13
CA ASN A 63 3.06 16.94 18.70
C ASN A 63 1.62 16.39 18.76
N VAL A 64 0.86 16.71 19.81
CA VAL A 64 -0.56 16.34 19.93
C VAL A 64 -1.38 16.99 18.82
N SER A 65 -1.17 18.28 18.54
CA SER A 65 -1.86 18.98 17.45
C SER A 65 -1.55 18.35 16.08
N LEU A 66 -0.29 17.98 15.82
CA LEU A 66 0.10 17.27 14.60
C LEU A 66 -0.52 15.87 14.51
N GLU A 67 -0.63 15.16 15.62
CA GLU A 67 -1.23 13.83 15.67
C GLU A 67 -2.75 13.87 15.42
N GLU A 68 -3.46 14.83 16.00
CA GLU A 68 -4.88 15.08 15.72
C GLU A 68 -5.14 15.45 14.25
N GLU A 69 -4.32 16.33 13.67
CA GLU A 69 -4.41 16.64 12.24
C GLU A 69 -4.18 15.41 11.37
N ASN A 70 -3.19 14.59 11.70
CA ASN A 70 -2.89 13.36 10.99
C ASN A 70 -4.05 12.36 11.09
N GLN A 71 -4.69 12.22 12.25
CA GLN A 71 -5.88 11.39 12.42
C GLN A 71 -7.05 11.89 11.58
N LYS A 72 -7.31 13.20 11.57
CA LYS A 72 -8.37 13.80 10.72
C LYS A 72 -8.10 13.55 9.24
N ARG A 73 -6.85 13.72 8.78
CA ARG A 73 -6.44 13.42 7.41
C ARG A 73 -6.61 11.94 7.06
N LEU A 74 -6.26 11.04 7.98
CA LEU A 74 -6.44 9.59 7.79
C LEU A 74 -7.93 9.21 7.69
N GLN A 75 -8.79 9.77 8.55
CA GLN A 75 -10.23 9.54 8.49
C GLN A 75 -10.82 10.04 7.16
N ALA A 76 -10.45 11.26 6.75
CA ALA A 76 -10.87 11.81 5.46
C ALA A 76 -10.40 10.93 4.29
N ALA A 77 -9.18 10.41 4.33
CA ALA A 77 -8.67 9.48 3.33
C ALA A 77 -9.48 8.16 3.29
N ILE A 78 -9.86 7.61 4.45
CA ILE A 78 -10.69 6.39 4.52
C ILE A 78 -12.08 6.64 3.92
N VAL A 79 -12.71 7.78 4.22
CA VAL A 79 -14.02 8.14 3.65
C VAL A 79 -13.92 8.26 2.13
N ASN A 80 -12.93 9.02 1.64
CA ASN A 80 -12.69 9.16 0.19
C ASN A 80 -12.44 7.82 -0.49
N MET A 81 -11.66 6.93 0.15
CA MET A 81 -11.38 5.59 -0.38
C MET A 81 -12.66 4.75 -0.50
N LYS A 82 -13.55 4.79 0.51
CA LYS A 82 -14.84 4.10 0.46
C LYS A 82 -15.74 4.63 -0.64
N ASP A 83 -15.80 5.95 -0.81
CA ASP A 83 -16.65 6.58 -1.81
C ASP A 83 -16.15 6.29 -3.23
N ASP A 84 -14.83 6.34 -3.44
CA ASP A 84 -14.22 6.00 -4.72
C ASP A 84 -14.49 4.55 -5.10
N TYR A 85 -14.33 3.64 -4.15
CA TYR A 85 -14.59 2.22 -4.34
C TYR A 85 -16.05 1.97 -4.74
N LYS A 86 -17.01 2.56 -4.01
CA LYS A 86 -18.44 2.46 -4.34
C LYS A 86 -18.75 3.04 -5.71
N ARG A 87 -18.18 4.19 -6.04
CA ARG A 87 -18.46 4.87 -7.32
C ARG A 87 -17.97 4.05 -8.50
N ILE A 88 -16.79 3.44 -8.40
CA ILE A 88 -16.27 2.51 -9.43
C ILE A 88 -17.23 1.34 -9.64
N GLN A 89 -17.77 0.75 -8.57
CA GLN A 89 -18.73 -0.35 -8.67
C GLN A 89 -20.03 0.06 -9.36
N VAL A 90 -20.55 1.25 -9.07
CA VAL A 90 -21.75 1.79 -9.74
C VAL A 90 -21.49 1.96 -11.24
N LEU A 91 -20.39 2.61 -11.61
CA LEU A 91 -20.02 2.82 -13.02
C LEU A 91 -19.84 1.50 -13.77
N ARG A 92 -19.19 0.51 -13.15
CA ARG A 92 -19.07 -0.85 -13.69
C ARG A 92 -20.44 -1.47 -13.95
N ASN A 93 -21.37 -1.33 -13.01
CA ASN A 93 -22.72 -1.89 -13.15
C ASN A 93 -23.51 -1.22 -14.27
N ASP A 94 -23.38 0.10 -14.44
CA ASP A 94 -24.03 0.82 -15.53
C ASP A 94 -23.48 0.39 -16.90
N ILE A 95 -22.16 0.25 -17.02
CA ILE A 95 -21.51 -0.31 -18.23
C ILE A 95 -22.03 -1.73 -18.49
N ALA A 96 -21.97 -2.61 -17.49
CA ALA A 96 -22.40 -3.99 -17.63
C ALA A 96 -23.88 -4.11 -18.04
N ARG A 97 -24.77 -3.29 -17.47
CA ARG A 97 -26.19 -3.24 -17.85
C ARG A 97 -26.38 -2.84 -19.30
N ASN A 98 -25.67 -1.81 -19.77
CA ASN A 98 -25.76 -1.38 -21.16
C ASN A 98 -25.25 -2.45 -22.13
N LEU A 99 -24.18 -3.16 -21.78
CA LEU A 99 -23.64 -4.28 -22.57
C LEU A 99 -24.61 -5.47 -22.61
N VAL A 100 -25.16 -5.89 -21.46
CA VAL A 100 -26.11 -7.01 -21.38
C VAL A 100 -27.39 -6.70 -22.15
N ALA A 101 -27.88 -5.46 -22.06
CA ALA A 101 -29.04 -4.99 -22.82
C ALA A 101 -28.75 -4.81 -24.33
N ARG A 102 -27.51 -5.05 -24.79
CA ARG A 102 -27.06 -4.88 -26.18
C ARG A 102 -27.41 -3.50 -26.75
N LYS A 103 -27.38 -2.46 -25.90
CA LYS A 103 -27.63 -1.09 -26.34
C LYS A 103 -26.52 -0.65 -27.31
N PRO A 104 -26.84 0.20 -28.29
CA PRO A 104 -25.81 0.88 -29.08
C PRO A 104 -24.80 1.58 -28.16
N ILE A 105 -23.53 1.57 -28.54
CA ILE A 105 -22.46 2.18 -27.73
C ILE A 105 -22.52 3.69 -27.91
N GLU A 106 -22.85 4.40 -26.84
CA GLU A 106 -22.74 5.85 -26.76
C GLU A 106 -21.31 6.24 -26.37
N TYR A 107 -20.47 6.52 -27.36
CA TYR A 107 -19.04 6.78 -27.14
C TYR A 107 -18.76 7.94 -26.17
N LYS A 108 -19.58 8.98 -26.19
CA LYS A 108 -19.46 10.10 -25.23
C LYS A 108 -19.67 9.64 -23.79
N LEU A 109 -20.73 8.86 -23.53
CA LEU A 109 -21.00 8.30 -22.21
C LEU A 109 -19.87 7.37 -21.77
N VAL A 110 -19.37 6.53 -22.68
CA VAL A 110 -18.24 5.63 -22.38
C VAL A 110 -16.98 6.42 -22.00
N ALA A 111 -16.67 7.49 -22.73
CA ALA A 111 -15.53 8.35 -22.41
C ALA A 111 -15.67 8.96 -21.01
N GLU A 112 -16.85 9.51 -20.68
CA GLU A 112 -17.13 10.10 -19.38
C GLU A 112 -17.02 9.08 -18.23
N GLN A 113 -17.65 7.91 -18.40
CA GLN A 113 -17.63 6.84 -17.39
C GLN A 113 -16.21 6.30 -17.17
N THR A 114 -15.44 6.09 -18.24
CA THR A 114 -14.08 5.55 -18.14
C THR A 114 -13.07 6.58 -17.63
N ALA A 115 -13.27 7.87 -17.92
CA ALA A 115 -12.53 8.97 -17.30
C ALA A 115 -12.78 9.03 -15.78
N GLU A 116 -14.03 8.88 -15.35
CA GLU A 116 -14.34 8.86 -13.92
C GLU A 116 -13.73 7.63 -13.23
N ILE A 117 -13.83 6.43 -13.83
CA ILE A 117 -13.16 5.22 -13.32
C ILE A 117 -11.65 5.47 -13.19
N ASN A 118 -11.00 6.04 -14.22
CA ASN A 118 -9.57 6.32 -14.20
C ASN A 118 -9.18 7.22 -13.04
N LYS A 119 -9.90 8.34 -12.87
CA LYS A 119 -9.65 9.32 -11.80
C LYS A 119 -9.76 8.69 -10.42
N ARG A 120 -10.82 7.91 -10.20
CA ARG A 120 -11.10 7.25 -8.91
C ARG A 120 -10.08 6.15 -8.62
N ALA A 121 -9.77 5.31 -9.60
CA ALA A 121 -8.78 4.25 -9.48
C ALA A 121 -7.37 4.80 -9.20
N SER A 122 -6.99 5.89 -9.88
CA SER A 122 -5.72 6.58 -9.65
C SER A 122 -5.62 7.12 -8.22
N ARG A 123 -6.71 7.69 -7.69
CA ARG A 123 -6.76 8.18 -6.31
C ARG A 123 -6.69 7.04 -5.29
N LEU A 124 -7.40 5.93 -5.53
CA LEU A 124 -7.27 4.71 -4.72
C LEU A 124 -5.84 4.19 -4.70
N ASN A 125 -5.15 4.20 -5.85
CA ASN A 125 -3.78 3.73 -5.95
C ASN A 125 -2.84 4.55 -5.06
N VAL A 126 -3.02 5.89 -5.02
CA VAL A 126 -2.29 6.76 -4.10
C VAL A 126 -2.55 6.39 -2.64
N TYR A 127 -3.79 6.13 -2.25
CA TYR A 127 -4.10 5.73 -0.86
C TYR A 127 -3.52 4.37 -0.49
N MET A 128 -3.47 3.43 -1.43
CA MET A 128 -2.91 2.10 -1.22
C MET A 128 -1.37 2.14 -1.16
N GLN A 129 -0.72 2.96 -1.98
CA GLN A 129 0.72 3.19 -1.98
C GLN A 129 1.20 4.06 -0.82
N ALA A 130 0.41 5.02 -0.34
CA ALA A 130 0.75 5.78 0.88
C ALA A 130 0.88 4.86 2.12
N ARG A 131 0.29 3.66 2.08
CA ARG A 131 0.47 2.61 3.09
C ARG A 131 1.68 1.69 2.82
N VAL A 132 2.31 1.78 1.65
CA VAL A 132 3.46 0.97 1.20
C VAL A 132 4.48 1.91 0.59
N ARG A 133 5.34 2.49 1.42
CA ARG A 133 6.47 3.26 0.93
C ARG A 133 7.51 2.29 0.36
N GLU A 134 7.30 1.81 -0.85
CA GLU A 134 8.35 1.28 -1.72
C GLU A 134 8.10 1.72 -3.17
N GLU A 135 9.15 2.27 -3.76
CA GLU A 135 9.19 2.89 -5.07
C GLU A 135 8.97 1.85 -6.18
N GLN A 136 8.00 2.07 -7.07
CA GLN A 136 7.94 1.35 -8.33
C GLN A 136 7.74 2.30 -9.51
N LYS A 137 8.65 2.17 -10.48
CA LYS A 137 8.66 2.87 -11.77
C LYS A 137 7.42 2.54 -12.60
N PRO A 138 6.91 3.49 -13.41
CA PRO A 138 5.77 3.27 -14.27
C PRO A 138 6.15 2.29 -15.41
N SER A 139 5.42 1.18 -15.52
CA SER A 139 5.58 0.26 -16.66
C SER A 139 4.83 0.79 -17.87
N THR A 140 5.53 0.75 -19.00
CA THR A 140 5.12 1.23 -20.32
C THR A 140 3.77 0.64 -20.77
N ALA A 141 3.07 1.46 -21.55
CA ALA A 141 1.72 1.22 -22.03
C ALA A 141 1.74 0.22 -23.19
N ASP A 142 1.07 -0.92 -23.03
CA ASP A 142 0.62 -1.70 -24.17
C ASP A 142 -0.65 -1.06 -24.71
N GLU A 143 -0.48 -0.43 -25.87
CA GLU A 143 -1.52 0.26 -26.60
C GLU A 143 -2.58 -0.74 -27.06
N LEU A 144 -3.84 -0.44 -26.76
CA LEU A 144 -5.05 -1.19 -27.12
C LEU A 144 -5.26 -1.21 -28.64
N LYS A 145 -4.36 -1.82 -29.40
CA LYS A 145 -4.33 -1.68 -30.86
C LYS A 145 -5.40 -2.50 -31.59
N ASN A 146 -6.00 -3.53 -30.97
CA ASN A 146 -6.87 -4.46 -31.71
C ASN A 146 -8.13 -4.98 -30.96
N GLU A 147 -8.44 -4.54 -29.74
CA GLU A 147 -9.68 -4.98 -29.06
C GLU A 147 -10.89 -4.14 -29.51
N GLU A 148 -11.97 -4.80 -29.92
CA GLU A 148 -13.28 -4.19 -30.14
C GLU A 148 -13.76 -3.50 -28.85
N MET A 149 -14.46 -2.37 -28.97
CA MET A 149 -14.86 -1.54 -27.82
C MET A 149 -15.63 -2.35 -26.76
N VAL A 150 -16.52 -3.23 -27.21
CA VAL A 150 -17.28 -4.15 -26.33
C VAL A 150 -16.34 -5.06 -25.53
N GLY A 151 -15.35 -5.68 -26.20
CA GLY A 151 -14.38 -6.56 -25.55
C GLY A 151 -13.57 -5.84 -24.49
N ALA A 152 -13.12 -4.62 -24.78
CA ALA A 152 -12.40 -3.78 -23.82
C ALA A 152 -13.27 -3.41 -22.60
N LEU A 153 -14.54 -3.07 -22.80
CA LEU A 153 -15.47 -2.77 -21.70
C LEU A 153 -15.78 -3.99 -20.83
N VAL A 154 -15.95 -5.17 -21.44
CA VAL A 154 -16.12 -6.44 -20.69
C VAL A 154 -14.88 -6.73 -19.84
N LYS A 155 -13.69 -6.55 -20.41
CA LYS A 155 -12.42 -6.73 -19.71
C LYS A 155 -12.28 -5.75 -18.54
N LEU A 156 -12.66 -4.49 -18.73
CA LEU A 156 -12.67 -3.49 -17.65
C LEU A 156 -13.61 -3.91 -16.51
N CYS A 157 -14.81 -4.39 -16.82
CA CYS A 157 -15.75 -4.87 -15.79
C CYS A 157 -15.15 -6.03 -14.99
N LYS A 158 -14.54 -7.02 -15.66
CA LYS A 158 -13.89 -8.16 -14.99
C LYS A 158 -12.73 -7.75 -14.10
N LEU A 159 -11.91 -6.79 -14.53
CA LEU A 159 -10.82 -6.26 -13.71
C LEU A 159 -11.36 -5.56 -12.44
N ILE A 160 -12.43 -4.78 -12.60
CA ILE A 160 -13.09 -4.14 -11.45
C ILE A 160 -13.68 -5.19 -10.49
N ASP A 161 -14.29 -6.26 -11.01
CA ASP A 161 -14.79 -7.36 -10.17
C ASP A 161 -13.65 -8.03 -9.40
N SER A 162 -12.56 -8.42 -10.08
CA SER A 162 -11.38 -9.02 -9.46
C SER A 162 -10.79 -8.13 -8.36
N PHE A 163 -10.63 -6.84 -8.66
CA PHE A 163 -10.15 -5.86 -7.69
C PHE A 163 -11.08 -5.78 -6.48
N THR A 164 -12.38 -5.59 -6.71
CA THR A 164 -13.35 -5.36 -5.62
C THR A 164 -13.61 -6.62 -4.79
N GLU A 165 -13.56 -7.80 -5.40
CA GLU A 165 -13.80 -9.04 -4.69
C GLU A 165 -12.59 -9.54 -3.91
N ASN A 166 -11.42 -8.92 -4.11
CA ASN A 166 -10.16 -9.30 -3.51
C ASN A 166 -10.23 -9.33 -1.96
N PRO A 167 -9.86 -10.46 -1.32
CA PRO A 167 -9.91 -10.60 0.13
C PRO A 167 -9.05 -9.58 0.90
N ALA A 168 -7.96 -9.10 0.32
CA ALA A 168 -7.10 -8.09 0.94
C ALA A 168 -7.83 -6.76 1.17
N LEU A 169 -8.89 -6.49 0.42
CA LEU A 169 -9.71 -5.28 0.58
C LEU A 169 -10.89 -5.51 1.54
N LYS A 170 -11.24 -6.76 1.83
CA LYS A 170 -12.39 -7.13 2.68
C LYS A 170 -12.00 -7.30 4.15
N ASN A 171 -10.85 -7.92 4.44
CA ASN A 171 -10.46 -8.33 5.79
C ASN A 171 -9.01 -7.95 6.13
N ALA A 172 -8.74 -6.66 6.36
CA ALA A 172 -7.42 -6.21 6.80
C ALA A 172 -7.15 -6.42 8.31
N ALA A 173 -8.16 -6.78 9.10
CA ALA A 173 -8.10 -6.76 10.57
C ALA A 173 -7.73 -8.11 11.22
N THR A 174 -7.69 -9.21 10.47
CA THR A 174 -7.48 -10.57 11.02
C THR A 174 -6.49 -11.32 10.14
N ILE A 175 -5.20 -11.23 10.45
CA ILE A 175 -4.17 -12.02 9.77
C ILE A 175 -3.43 -12.83 10.83
N ASP A 176 -3.66 -14.15 10.84
CA ASP A 176 -2.79 -15.09 11.55
C ASP A 176 -1.45 -15.20 10.81
N SER A 177 -0.39 -15.51 11.54
CA SER A 177 0.98 -15.66 11.06
C SER A 177 1.14 -16.55 9.81
N LYS A 178 0.28 -17.56 9.64
CA LYS A 178 0.23 -18.44 8.44
C LYS A 178 -0.48 -17.81 7.23
N GLU A 179 -1.27 -16.77 7.42
CA GLU A 179 -2.01 -16.08 6.36
C GLU A 179 -1.26 -14.86 5.80
N ILE A 180 -0.14 -14.47 6.40
CA ILE A 180 0.66 -13.31 5.96
C ILE A 180 1.09 -13.43 4.50
N ALA A 181 1.54 -14.62 4.06
CA ALA A 181 1.97 -14.83 2.68
C ALA A 181 0.79 -14.65 1.69
N LYS A 182 -0.37 -15.22 2.01
CA LYS A 182 -1.59 -15.10 1.21
C LYS A 182 -2.14 -13.67 1.21
N ALA A 183 -2.05 -12.97 2.34
CA ALA A 183 -2.44 -11.57 2.43
C ALA A 183 -1.55 -10.66 1.56
N LYS A 184 -0.24 -10.92 1.53
CA LYS A 184 0.71 -10.22 0.65
C LYS A 184 0.40 -10.48 -0.83
N GLU A 185 0.15 -11.74 -1.20
CA GLU A 185 -0.22 -12.10 -2.57
C GLU A 185 -1.54 -11.44 -3.00
N ASN A 186 -2.58 -11.54 -2.16
CA ASN A 186 -3.86 -10.90 -2.42
C ASN A 186 -3.71 -9.38 -2.60
N ARG A 187 -2.87 -8.75 -1.77
CA ARG A 187 -2.56 -7.33 -1.92
C ARG A 187 -1.88 -7.02 -3.25
N ALA A 188 -0.84 -7.78 -3.62
CA ALA A 188 -0.13 -7.58 -4.88
C ALA A 188 -1.07 -7.77 -6.09
N ASN A 189 -2.01 -8.71 -6.01
CA ASN A 189 -3.04 -8.89 -7.03
C ASN A 189 -3.98 -7.67 -7.11
N ALA A 190 -4.41 -7.12 -5.96
CA ALA A 190 -5.23 -5.91 -5.94
C ALA A 190 -4.49 -4.70 -6.54
N ASP A 191 -3.21 -4.54 -6.24
CA ASP A 191 -2.36 -3.47 -6.80
C ASP A 191 -2.22 -3.63 -8.33
N ARG A 192 -2.00 -4.87 -8.80
CA ARG A 192 -1.92 -5.18 -10.25
C ARG A 192 -3.24 -4.88 -10.95
N ASP A 193 -4.35 -5.32 -10.39
CA ASP A 193 -5.68 -5.10 -10.97
C ASP A 193 -5.99 -3.60 -11.04
N LEU A 194 -5.66 -2.84 -10.00
CA LEU A 194 -5.88 -1.41 -9.96
C LEU A 194 -5.07 -0.67 -11.05
N LEU A 195 -3.81 -1.04 -11.25
CA LEU A 195 -3.00 -0.50 -12.34
C LEU A 195 -3.55 -0.86 -13.72
N ALA A 196 -4.05 -2.09 -13.88
CA ALA A 196 -4.68 -2.52 -15.13
C ALA A 196 -5.97 -1.75 -15.40
N ILE A 197 -6.79 -1.48 -14.38
CA ILE A 197 -8.00 -0.65 -14.47
C ILE A 197 -7.63 0.76 -14.96
N ILE A 198 -6.64 1.40 -14.33
CA ILE A 198 -6.18 2.75 -14.71
C ILE A 198 -5.76 2.79 -16.18
N LYS A 199 -4.91 1.84 -16.61
CA LYS A 199 -4.41 1.80 -17.99
C LYS A 199 -5.52 1.54 -19.01
N LEU A 200 -6.38 0.56 -18.74
CA LEU A 200 -7.44 0.15 -19.65
C LEU A 200 -8.51 1.24 -19.77
N SER A 201 -8.92 1.85 -18.66
CA SER A 201 -9.93 2.91 -18.69
C SER A 201 -9.44 4.16 -19.44
N ALA A 202 -8.17 4.55 -19.27
CA ALA A 202 -7.58 5.65 -20.04
C ALA A 202 -7.55 5.37 -21.55
N SER A 203 -7.24 4.13 -21.92
CA SER A 203 -7.18 3.71 -23.32
C SER A 203 -8.58 3.63 -23.96
N ILE A 204 -9.59 3.15 -23.22
CA ILE A 204 -11.00 3.16 -23.65
C ILE A 204 -11.50 4.59 -23.80
N GLN A 205 -11.19 5.48 -22.85
CA GLN A 205 -11.54 6.89 -22.92
C GLN A 205 -11.01 7.52 -24.22
N LYS A 206 -9.69 7.43 -24.45
CA LYS A 206 -9.04 7.99 -25.64
C LYS A 206 -9.63 7.44 -26.94
N LYS A 207 -9.89 6.14 -27.01
CA LYS A 207 -10.53 5.51 -28.18
C LYS A 207 -11.95 6.03 -28.39
N SER A 208 -12.72 6.21 -27.31
CA SER A 208 -14.10 6.69 -27.37
C SER A 208 -14.20 8.15 -27.79
N GLU A 209 -13.29 9.00 -27.31
CA GLU A 209 -13.20 10.41 -27.73
C GLU A 209 -12.92 10.51 -29.24
N ASN A 210 -11.94 9.75 -29.73
CA ASN A 210 -11.58 9.73 -31.16
C ASN A 210 -12.73 9.22 -32.05
N SER A 211 -13.50 8.24 -31.57
CA SER A 211 -14.66 7.71 -32.29
C SER A 211 -15.90 8.61 -32.21
N GLY A 212 -16.00 9.47 -31.19
CA GLY A 212 -17.08 10.45 -31.04
C GLY A 212 -16.88 11.75 -31.83
N THR A 213 -15.64 12.10 -32.19
CA THR A 213 -15.33 13.29 -33.01
C THR A 213 -15.47 13.07 -34.51
N ALA A 214 -15.72 11.84 -34.96
CA ALA A 214 -15.80 11.48 -36.38
C ALA A 214 -17.24 11.41 -36.94
N GLN A 215 -18.23 11.92 -36.21
CA GLN A 215 -19.64 11.97 -36.62
C GLN A 215 -20.16 13.40 -36.72
#